data_AF-A0A535XKN8-F1
#
_entry.id   AF-A0A535XKN8-F1
#
_cell.length_a   1.000
_cell.length_b   1.000
_cell.length_c   1.000
_cell.angle_alpha   90.00
_cell.angle_beta   90.00
_cell.angle_gamma   90.00
#
_symmetry.space_group_name_H-M   'P 1'
#
loop_
_entity.id
_entity.type
_entity.pdbx_description
1 polymer ?
#
loop_
_entity_poly.entity_id
_entity_poly.type
_entity_poly.pdbx_seq_one_letter_code
_entity_poly.pdbx_strand_id
1 'polypeptide(L)'
;MTPSGTSEYTMYRDETSDPPSIVCQVGSTQLRYHLRAIEDLHAMLKAHADWMALGSADEQKPAAEGTVEAWGRSADNPVGGWYGLKKGLRGRFGMYMPPLLEALGLAEVEHNPRNNRMRAI
;
A
#
# COMPACT_ATOMS: atom_id res chain seq x y z
N MET A 1 -4.41 -14.82 25.15
CA MET A 1 -4.71 -13.45 25.63
C MET A 1 -3.94 -12.51 24.74
N THR A 2 -4.64 -11.68 23.95
CA THR A 2 -4.04 -10.55 23.23
C THR A 2 -4.78 -9.28 23.65
N PRO A 3 -4.07 -8.18 23.99
CA PRO A 3 -4.68 -6.96 24.51
C PRO A 3 -5.38 -6.16 23.42
N SER A 4 -6.42 -5.46 23.84
CA SER A 4 -7.27 -4.50 23.13
C SER A 4 -6.52 -3.56 22.15
N GLY A 5 -7.05 -3.40 20.93
CA GLY A 5 -6.98 -2.10 20.23
C GLY A 5 -6.36 -2.04 18.83
N THR A 6 -5.95 -3.15 18.21
CA THR A 6 -5.60 -3.16 16.77
C THR A 6 -6.50 -4.14 16.06
N SER A 7 -7.26 -3.68 15.08
CA SER A 7 -8.02 -4.60 14.23
C SER A 7 -7.04 -5.57 13.58
N GLU A 8 -7.07 -6.84 13.98
CA GLU A 8 -6.31 -7.89 13.32
C GLU A 8 -6.69 -7.85 11.84
N TYR A 9 -5.68 -7.58 10.99
CA TYR A 9 -5.85 -7.62 9.56
C TYR A 9 -4.96 -8.72 9.00
N THR A 10 -5.46 -9.40 7.97
CA THR A 10 -4.68 -10.39 7.24
C THR A 10 -4.49 -9.92 5.81
N MET A 11 -3.31 -10.20 5.27
CA MET A 11 -3.00 -9.92 3.86
C MET A 11 -2.57 -11.21 3.18
N TYR A 12 -3.13 -11.47 2.01
CA TYR A 12 -2.76 -12.61 1.19
C TYR A 12 -2.83 -12.26 -0.30
N ARG A 13 -2.09 -13.01 -1.10
CA ARG A 13 -2.12 -12.90 -2.56
C ARG A 13 -3.24 -13.78 -3.09
N ASP A 14 -4.05 -13.21 -3.97
CA ASP A 14 -5.15 -13.84 -4.67
C ASP A 14 -4.80 -13.81 -6.17
N GLU A 15 -3.99 -14.80 -6.57
CA GLU A 15 -3.54 -14.99 -7.96
C GLU A 15 -4.64 -15.53 -8.87
N THR A 16 -5.74 -16.03 -8.30
CA THR A 16 -6.89 -16.57 -9.04
C THR A 16 -7.90 -15.49 -9.43
N SER A 17 -7.81 -14.30 -8.83
CA SER A 17 -8.57 -13.12 -9.26
C SER A 17 -8.13 -12.65 -10.64
N ASP A 18 -9.07 -12.11 -11.42
CA ASP A 18 -8.80 -11.41 -12.66
C ASP A 18 -9.21 -9.94 -12.52
N PRO A 19 -8.26 -9.00 -12.39
CA PRO A 19 -6.80 -9.18 -12.37
C PRO A 19 -6.28 -9.76 -11.04
N PRO A 20 -5.08 -10.39 -11.01
CA PRO A 20 -4.46 -10.88 -9.78
C PRO A 20 -4.35 -9.78 -8.73
N SER A 21 -4.71 -10.08 -7.48
CA SER A 21 -4.88 -9.06 -6.44
C SER A 21 -4.24 -9.43 -5.11
N ILE A 22 -3.87 -8.43 -4.32
CA ILE A 22 -3.55 -8.55 -2.90
C ILE A 22 -4.81 -8.22 -2.14
N VAL A 23 -5.24 -9.15 -1.31
CA VAL A 23 -6.41 -9.01 -0.47
C VAL A 23 -5.96 -8.62 0.92
N CYS A 24 -6.48 -7.51 1.42
CA CYS A 24 -6.32 -7.08 2.81
C CYS A 24 -7.69 -7.18 3.50
N GLN A 25 -7.81 -8.13 4.43
CA GLN A 25 -9.02 -8.39 5.20
C GLN A 25 -8.90 -7.72 6.57
N VAL A 26 -9.81 -6.80 6.87
CA VAL A 26 -9.90 -6.08 8.16
C VAL A 26 -11.31 -6.25 8.71
N GLY A 27 -11.49 -7.19 9.64
CA GLY A 27 -12.84 -7.56 10.11
C GLY A 27 -13.70 -8.08 8.96
N SER A 28 -14.82 -7.41 8.66
CA SER A 28 -15.69 -7.72 7.51
C SER A 28 -15.33 -6.97 6.22
N THR A 29 -14.38 -6.03 6.30
CA THR A 29 -14.00 -5.20 5.16
C THR A 29 -12.84 -5.83 4.41
N GLN A 30 -12.96 -5.87 3.09
CA GLN A 30 -11.93 -6.41 2.21
C GLN A 30 -11.48 -5.35 1.22
N LEU A 31 -10.25 -4.89 1.38
CA LEU A 31 -9.55 -4.05 0.42
C LEU A 31 -8.83 -4.96 -0.57
N ARG A 32 -8.85 -4.59 -1.85
CA ARG A 32 -8.17 -5.34 -2.90
C ARG A 32 -7.29 -4.41 -3.70
N TYR A 33 -6.03 -4.76 -3.84
CA TYR A 33 -5.06 -4.04 -4.65
C TYR A 33 -4.57 -4.93 -5.78
N HIS A 34 -4.15 -4.39 -6.91
CA HIS A 34 -3.47 -5.17 -7.93
C HIS A 34 -2.21 -5.84 -7.38
N LEU A 35 -1.98 -7.12 -7.70
CA LEU A 35 -0.83 -7.88 -7.18
C LEU A 35 0.52 -7.30 -7.63
N ARG A 36 0.59 -6.83 -8.88
CA ARG A 36 1.77 -6.15 -9.42
C ARG A 36 2.17 -4.88 -8.66
N ALA A 37 1.30 -4.35 -7.79
CA ALA A 37 1.64 -3.23 -6.93
C ALA A 37 2.90 -3.49 -6.09
N ILE A 38 3.19 -4.75 -5.74
CA ILE A 38 4.43 -5.08 -5.01
C ILE A 38 5.65 -4.76 -5.86
N GLU A 39 5.69 -5.27 -7.09
CA GLU A 39 6.81 -5.11 -8.01
C GLU A 39 6.93 -3.66 -8.49
N ASP A 40 5.81 -3.06 -8.88
CA ASP A 40 5.76 -1.68 -9.36
C ASP A 40 6.18 -0.69 -8.25
N LEU A 41 5.73 -0.90 -7.00
CA LEU A 41 6.13 -0.06 -5.87
C LEU A 41 7.61 -0.21 -5.56
N HIS A 42 8.12 -1.44 -5.57
CA HIS A 42 9.55 -1.70 -5.36
C HIS A 42 10.40 -1.03 -6.45
N ALA A 43 10.03 -1.20 -7.71
CA ALA A 43 10.73 -0.58 -8.84
C ALA A 43 10.71 0.96 -8.76
N MET A 44 9.56 1.54 -8.40
CA MET A 44 9.44 2.99 -8.19
C MET A 44 10.34 3.47 -7.06
N LEU A 45 10.36 2.78 -5.91
CA LEU A 45 11.21 3.15 -4.78
C LEU A 45 12.70 3.01 -5.11
N LYS A 46 13.08 2.01 -5.92
CA LYS A 46 14.45 1.88 -6.44
C LYS A 46 14.83 3.04 -7.36
N ALA A 47 13.93 3.45 -8.24
CA ALA A 47 14.14 4.60 -9.12
C ALA A 47 14.22 5.92 -8.33
N HIS A 48 13.43 6.04 -7.26
CA HIS A 48 13.45 7.19 -6.35
C HIS A 48 14.76 7.25 -5.53
N ALA A 49 15.35 6.09 -5.20
CA ALA A 49 16.65 5.93 -4.54
C ALA A 49 16.82 6.69 -3.21
N ASP A 50 15.71 7.08 -2.56
CA ASP A 50 15.69 7.77 -1.28
C ASP A 50 14.44 7.33 -0.47
N TRP A 51 14.25 7.91 0.71
CA TRP A 51 13.07 7.74 1.53
C TRP A 51 11.87 8.48 0.95
N MET A 52 10.77 7.76 0.75
CA MET A 52 9.49 8.31 0.32
C MET A 52 8.49 8.27 1.47
N ALA A 53 7.78 9.37 1.71
CA ALA A 53 6.74 9.42 2.73
C ALA A 53 5.56 8.50 2.36
N LEU A 54 5.04 7.77 3.36
CA LEU A 54 3.97 6.80 3.09
C LEU A 54 2.68 7.49 2.66
N GLY A 55 2.27 8.51 3.42
CA GLY A 55 0.94 9.10 3.27
C GLY A 55 -0.16 8.14 3.76
N SER A 56 -1.11 8.66 4.53
CA SER A 56 -2.24 7.88 5.05
C SER A 56 -3.57 8.54 4.70
N ALA A 57 -3.60 9.26 3.58
CA ALA A 57 -4.78 9.96 3.13
C ALA A 57 -5.90 8.96 2.77
N ASP A 58 -7.10 9.26 3.24
CA ASP A 58 -8.31 8.56 2.81
C ASP A 58 -8.56 8.76 1.30
N GLU A 59 -9.35 7.88 0.67
CA GLU A 59 -9.63 8.01 -0.77
C GLU A 59 -10.37 9.31 -1.11
N GLN A 60 -11.15 9.85 -0.16
CA GLN A 60 -11.92 11.07 -0.33
C GLN A 60 -11.08 12.34 -0.22
N LYS A 61 -9.88 12.24 0.36
CA LYS A 61 -8.98 13.38 0.57
C LYS A 61 -7.85 13.34 -0.46
N PRO A 62 -7.36 14.49 -0.92
CA PRO A 62 -6.15 14.52 -1.74
C PRO A 62 -4.98 13.92 -0.94
N ALA A 63 -4.22 13.03 -1.57
CA ALA A 63 -2.94 12.60 -1.02
C ALA A 63 -1.90 13.69 -1.25
N ALA A 64 -0.98 13.82 -0.30
CA ALA A 64 0.15 14.72 -0.48
C ALA A 64 1.03 14.20 -1.63
N GLU A 65 1.37 15.07 -2.57
CA GLU A 65 2.27 14.73 -3.67
C GLU A 65 3.62 14.24 -3.15
N GLY A 66 4.25 13.33 -3.88
CA GLY A 66 5.51 12.70 -3.45
C GLY A 66 5.35 11.67 -2.33
N THR A 67 4.14 11.19 -2.05
CA THR A 67 3.90 10.08 -1.13
C THR A 67 3.56 8.78 -1.84
N VAL A 68 3.79 7.65 -1.18
CA VAL A 68 3.42 6.31 -1.66
C VAL A 68 1.92 6.22 -1.92
N GLU A 69 1.12 6.82 -1.04
CA GLU A 69 -0.34 6.92 -1.20
C GLU A 69 -0.74 7.74 -2.43
N ALA A 70 -0.03 8.83 -2.74
CA ALA A 70 -0.28 9.62 -3.95
C ALA A 70 0.11 8.86 -5.22
N TRP A 71 1.26 8.18 -5.20
CA TRP A 71 1.71 7.35 -6.32
C TRP A 71 0.73 6.19 -6.58
N GLY A 72 0.23 5.54 -5.52
CA GLY A 72 -0.70 4.41 -5.62
C GLY A 72 -2.06 4.74 -6.24
N ARG A 73 -2.39 6.03 -6.36
CA ARG A 73 -3.61 6.54 -6.99
C ARG A 73 -3.35 7.42 -8.22
N SER A 74 -2.08 7.59 -8.61
CA SER A 74 -1.69 8.49 -9.70
C SER A 74 -1.99 7.89 -11.08
N ALA A 75 -2.31 8.73 -12.05
CA ALA A 75 -2.40 8.32 -13.45
C ALA A 75 -1.02 8.00 -14.06
N ASP A 76 0.06 8.47 -13.44
CA ASP A 76 1.43 8.27 -13.93
C ASP A 76 2.05 6.94 -13.46
N ASN A 77 1.35 6.20 -12.60
CA ASN A 77 1.82 4.89 -12.21
C ASN A 77 1.60 3.89 -13.36
N PRO A 78 2.30 2.74 -13.34
CA PRO A 78 2.16 1.74 -14.38
C PRO A 78 0.71 1.30 -14.69
N VAL A 79 -0.22 1.34 -13.71
CA VAL A 79 -1.63 0.92 -13.92
C VAL A 79 -2.49 2.03 -14.52
N GLY A 80 -1.95 3.24 -14.65
CA GLY A 80 -2.68 4.39 -15.18
C GLY A 80 -3.77 4.92 -14.23
N GLY A 81 -3.65 4.67 -12.92
CA GLY A 81 -4.69 5.08 -11.97
C GLY A 81 -4.58 4.44 -10.59
N TRP A 82 -5.67 3.86 -10.11
CA TRP A 82 -5.72 3.31 -8.75
C TRP A 82 -5.27 1.84 -8.75
N TYR A 83 -4.29 1.50 -7.91
CA TYR A 83 -4.01 0.09 -7.63
C TYR A 83 -5.15 -0.58 -6.85
N GLY A 84 -5.91 0.20 -6.08
CA GLY A 84 -7.09 -0.28 -5.38
C GLY A 84 -8.23 -0.59 -6.37
N LEU A 85 -8.67 -1.84 -6.37
CA LEU A 85 -9.64 -2.39 -7.33
C LEU A 85 -11.08 -2.00 -7.04
N LYS A 86 -11.42 -1.71 -5.78
CA LYS A 86 -12.79 -1.45 -5.34
C LYS A 86 -13.00 0.01 -4.98
N LYS A 87 -13.88 0.70 -5.71
CA LYS A 87 -14.34 2.06 -5.34
C LYS A 87 -14.98 2.04 -3.95
N GLY A 88 -14.65 3.00 -3.09
CA GLY A 88 -15.05 2.95 -1.67
C GLY A 88 -14.00 2.30 -0.76
N LEU A 89 -13.05 1.55 -1.34
CA LEU A 89 -12.08 0.68 -0.65
C LEU A 89 -10.76 0.59 -1.44
N ARG A 90 -10.32 1.71 -2.01
CA ARG A 90 -9.12 1.80 -2.87
C ARG A 90 -8.02 2.72 -2.32
N GLY A 91 -8.30 3.46 -1.26
CA GLY A 91 -7.29 4.26 -0.54
C GLY A 91 -6.54 3.43 0.50
N ARG A 92 -5.72 4.11 1.32
CA ARG A 92 -4.87 3.47 2.35
C ARG A 92 -3.81 2.52 1.77
N PHE A 93 -3.48 2.70 0.49
CA PHE A 93 -2.39 2.00 -0.16
C PHE A 93 -1.07 2.19 0.61
N GLY A 94 -0.75 3.44 1.00
CA GLY A 94 0.41 3.79 1.82
C GLY A 94 0.34 3.30 3.27
N MET A 95 -0.77 2.69 3.70
CA MET A 95 -0.87 2.07 5.03
C MET A 95 -0.60 0.57 4.98
N TYR A 96 -1.09 -0.13 3.95
CA TYR A 96 -1.04 -1.59 3.88
C TYR A 96 0.10 -2.13 3.01
N MET A 97 0.49 -1.42 1.94
CA MET A 97 1.56 -1.89 1.06
C MET A 97 2.96 -1.78 1.69
N PRO A 98 3.32 -0.70 2.40
CA PRO A 98 4.66 -0.60 2.99
C PRO A 98 5.04 -1.76 3.94
N PRO A 99 4.23 -2.09 4.98
CA PRO A 99 4.56 -3.22 5.85
C PRO A 99 4.55 -4.57 5.11
N LEU A 100 3.77 -4.70 4.02
CA LEU A 100 3.84 -5.88 3.16
C LEU A 100 5.20 -5.98 2.45
N LEU A 101 5.70 -4.90 1.84
CA LEU A 101 7.01 -4.91 1.17
C LEU A 101 8.15 -5.14 2.17
N GLU A 102 8.03 -4.60 3.37
CA GLU A 102 8.97 -4.85 4.47
C GLU A 102 9.00 -6.32 4.88
N ALA A 103 7.82 -6.93 5.08
CA ALA A 103 7.72 -8.35 5.40
C ALA A 103 8.26 -9.26 4.28
N LEU A 104 8.25 -8.78 3.03
CA LEU A 104 8.84 -9.47 1.87
C LEU A 104 10.33 -9.22 1.70
N GLY A 105 10.95 -8.35 2.51
CA GLY A 105 12.36 -7.98 2.40
C GLY A 105 12.67 -7.15 1.15
N LEU A 106 11.68 -6.45 0.60
CA LEU A 106 11.83 -5.60 -0.58
C LEU A 106 12.08 -4.13 -0.22
N ALA A 107 11.55 -3.67 0.92
CA ALA A 107 11.68 -2.29 1.35
C ALA A 107 11.92 -2.20 2.85
N GLU A 108 12.52 -1.09 3.30
CA GLU A 108 12.57 -0.73 4.71
C GLU A 108 11.51 0.33 4.99
N VAL A 109 10.84 0.24 6.15
CA VAL A 109 9.79 1.16 6.57
C VAL A 109 10.13 1.75 7.94
N GLU A 110 9.91 3.05 8.12
CA GLU A 110 10.04 3.68 9.42
C GLU A 110 8.82 3.41 10.30
N HIS A 111 9.06 3.04 11.56
CA HIS A 111 8.02 2.75 12.55
C HIS A 111 7.89 3.90 13.58
N ASN A 112 7.76 5.13 13.09
CA ASN A 112 7.55 6.31 13.94
C ASN A 112 6.06 6.48 14.28
N PRO A 113 5.72 7.31 15.30
CA PRO A 113 4.32 7.63 15.62
C PRO A 113 3.56 8.35 14.49
N ARG A 114 4.28 9.01 13.57
CA ARG A 114 3.73 9.75 12.42
C ARG A 114 4.82 10.06 11.39
N ASN A 115 4.40 10.41 10.18
CA ASN A 115 5.28 10.78 9.06
C ASN A 115 6.28 9.68 8.68
N ASN A 116 5.83 8.43 8.76
CA ASN A 116 6.62 7.28 8.36
C ASN A 116 6.98 7.38 6.89
N ARG A 117 8.16 6.85 6.57
CA ARG A 117 8.70 6.77 5.22
C ARG A 117 9.09 5.33 4.91
N MET A 118 9.25 5.02 3.63
CA MET A 118 9.84 3.78 3.17
C MET A 118 10.88 4.02 2.09
N ARG A 119 11.79 3.06 1.92
CA ARG A 119 12.75 3.02 0.81
C ARG A 119 12.94 1.59 0.32
N ALA A 120 13.36 1.41 -0.92
CA ALA A 120 13.71 0.09 -1.44
C ALA A 120 15.02 -0.44 -0.86
N ILE A 121 15.13 -1.78 -0.83
CA ILE A 121 16.36 -2.55 -0.56
C ILE A 121 17.00 -3.00 -1.87
#